data_AF-A0A953V2E4-F1
#
_entry.id   AF-A0A953V2E4-F1
#
_cell.length_a   1.000
_cell.length_b   1.000
_cell.length_c   1.000
_cell.angle_alpha   90.00
_cell.angle_beta   90.00
_cell.angle_gamma   90.00
#
_symmetry.space_group_name_H-M   'P 1'
#
loop_
_entity.id
_entity.type
_entity.pdbx_description
1 polymer ?
#
loop_
_entity_poly.entity_id
_entity_poly.type
_entity_poly.pdbx_seq_one_letter_code
_entity_poly.pdbx_strand_id
1 'polypeptide(L)'
;MDARLGDVIDDFCVKCRRLTNHSVVSLLNGAAAKVRCRTCYSDHDYRNEQAPPSKKDLKKAELFNAVLLGVAPPPAAPEEAADGVGSKKSAKKPGKPAEA
;
A
#
# COMPACT_ATOMS: atom_id res chain seq x y z
N MET A 1 -22.21 13.64 -19.43
CA MET A 1 -23.33 13.82 -18.48
C MET A 1 -22.80 14.61 -17.30
N ASP A 2 -23.30 15.81 -17.07
CA ASP A 2 -22.95 16.59 -15.89
C ASP A 2 -23.56 15.94 -14.65
N ALA A 3 -22.76 15.76 -13.59
CA ALA A 3 -23.25 15.22 -12.33
C ALA A 3 -24.21 16.22 -11.69
N ARG A 4 -25.39 15.77 -11.28
CA ARG A 4 -26.37 16.60 -10.56
C ARG A 4 -26.34 16.31 -9.07
N LEU A 5 -26.76 17.30 -8.28
CA LEU A 5 -26.95 17.11 -6.85
C LEU A 5 -28.03 16.04 -6.62
N GLY A 6 -27.73 15.10 -5.73
CA GLY A 6 -28.61 13.98 -5.44
C GLY A 6 -28.49 12.79 -6.40
N ASP A 7 -27.70 12.89 -7.47
CA ASP A 7 -27.37 11.72 -8.29
C ASP A 7 -26.67 10.65 -7.43
N VAL A 8 -26.86 9.40 -7.84
CA VAL A 8 -26.25 8.25 -7.20
C VAL A 8 -24.95 7.92 -7.92
N ILE A 9 -23.85 7.94 -7.18
CA ILE A 9 -22.51 7.61 -7.68
C ILE A 9 -21.87 6.57 -6.75
N ASP A 10 -21.11 5.63 -7.31
CA ASP A 10 -20.33 4.70 -6.50
C ASP A 10 -19.01 5.34 -6.07
N ASP A 11 -18.64 5.15 -4.81
CA ASP A 11 -17.35 5.61 -4.26
C ASP A 11 -16.89 4.67 -3.14
N PHE A 12 -15.61 4.80 -2.74
CA PHE A 12 -15.06 4.06 -1.62
C PHE A 12 -15.39 4.75 -0.29
N CYS A 13 -16.35 4.18 0.45
CA CYS A 13 -16.67 4.70 1.77
C CYS A 13 -15.57 4.34 2.77
N VAL A 14 -14.85 5.34 3.30
CA VAL A 14 -13.81 5.13 4.34
C VAL A 14 -14.34 4.49 5.62
N LYS A 15 -15.62 4.71 5.94
CA LYS A 15 -16.27 4.17 7.13
C LYS A 15 -16.73 2.73 6.94
N CYS A 16 -17.28 2.39 5.77
CA CYS A 16 -17.68 1.02 5.43
C CYS A 16 -16.52 0.17 4.88
N ARG A 17 -15.41 0.79 4.48
CA ARG A 17 -14.24 0.17 3.82
C ARG A 17 -14.60 -0.69 2.60
N ARG A 18 -15.59 -0.25 1.83
CA ARG A 18 -16.07 -0.95 0.63
C ARG A 18 -16.61 0.07 -0.37
N LEU A 19 -16.68 -0.34 -1.65
CA LEU A 19 -17.40 0.41 -2.67
C LEU A 19 -18.90 0.35 -2.39
N THR A 20 -19.53 1.52 -2.31
CA THR A 20 -20.96 1.65 -2.07
C THR A 20 -21.56 2.77 -2.89
N ASN A 21 -22.88 2.74 -3.03
CA ASN A 21 -23.63 3.85 -3.57
C ASN A 21 -23.65 5.03 -2.59
N HIS A 22 -23.29 6.19 -3.10
CA HIS A 22 -23.32 7.48 -2.42
C HIS A 22 -24.26 8.45 -3.14
N SER A 23 -24.83 9.40 -2.42
CA SER A 23 -25.52 10.55 -3.01
C SER A 23 -24.58 11.73 -3.10
N VAL A 24 -24.54 12.40 -4.25
CA VAL A 24 -23.75 13.63 -4.43
C VAL A 24 -24.35 14.76 -3.58
N VAL A 25 -23.56 15.27 -2.63
CA VAL A 25 -23.96 16.36 -1.72
C VAL A 25 -23.45 17.71 -2.21
N SER A 26 -22.32 17.72 -2.92
CA SER A 26 -21.71 18.95 -3.43
C SER A 26 -20.99 18.69 -4.74
N LEU A 27 -21.04 19.69 -5.63
CA LEU A 27 -20.37 19.69 -6.91
C LEU A 27 -19.29 20.78 -6.92
N LEU A 28 -18.15 20.50 -7.56
CA LEU A 28 -17.07 21.45 -7.83
C LEU A 28 -16.67 21.32 -9.31
N ASN A 29 -16.71 22.42 -10.05
CA ASN A 29 -16.40 22.45 -11.49
C ASN A 29 -17.18 21.41 -12.32
N GLY A 30 -18.43 21.12 -11.92
CA GLY A 30 -19.28 20.12 -12.58
C GLY A 30 -19.02 18.65 -12.17
N ALA A 31 -18.07 18.39 -11.28
CA ALA A 31 -17.77 17.07 -10.74
C ALA A 31 -18.22 16.93 -9.28
N ALA A 32 -18.51 15.71 -8.83
CA ALA A 32 -18.82 15.43 -7.42
C ALA A 32 -17.61 15.74 -6.53
N ALA A 33 -17.77 16.68 -5.60
CA ALA A 33 -16.73 17.04 -4.63
C ALA A 33 -16.90 16.28 -3.31
N LYS A 34 -18.14 16.24 -2.82
CA LYS A 34 -18.50 15.61 -1.55
C LYS A 34 -19.68 14.66 -1.74
N VAL A 35 -19.57 13.49 -1.13
CA VAL A 35 -20.54 12.40 -1.27
C VAL A 35 -20.96 11.86 0.09
N ARG A 36 -22.23 11.44 0.19
CA ARG A 36 -22.80 10.83 1.39
C ARG A 36 -23.07 9.37 1.17
N CYS A 37 -22.53 8.51 2.02
CA CYS A 37 -22.77 7.06 1.90
C CYS A 37 -24.23 6.75 2.22
N ARG A 38 -24.93 6.02 1.34
CA ARG A 38 -26.31 5.62 1.59
C ARG A 38 -26.45 4.50 2.63
N THR A 39 -25.34 3.85 3.01
CA THR A 39 -25.34 2.80 4.04
C THR A 39 -25.05 3.37 5.43
N CYS A 40 -23.94 4.10 5.60
CA CYS A 40 -23.52 4.60 6.91
C CYS A 40 -23.84 6.09 7.14
N TYR A 41 -24.41 6.77 6.14
CA TYR A 41 -24.82 8.18 6.19
C TYR A 41 -23.71 9.18 6.51
N SER A 42 -22.45 8.76 6.43
CA SER A 42 -21.27 9.60 6.63
C SER A 42 -20.91 10.33 5.35
N ASP A 43 -20.65 11.62 5.47
CA ASP A 43 -20.13 12.45 4.38
C ASP A 43 -18.60 12.34 4.31
N HIS A 44 -18.06 12.29 3.10
CA HIS A 44 -16.62 12.37 2.82
C HIS A 44 -16.38 12.92 1.42
N ASP A 45 -15.14 13.32 1.15
CA ASP A 45 -14.73 13.79 -0.16
C ASP A 45 -14.72 12.63 -1.15
N TYR A 46 -15.15 12.92 -2.38
CA TYR A 46 -15.21 11.95 -3.46
C TYR A 46 -13.81 11.48 -3.82
N ARG A 47 -13.57 10.17 -3.82
CA ARG A 47 -12.25 9.58 -4.07
C ARG A 47 -12.12 8.95 -5.46
N ASN A 48 -13.06 9.24 -6.37
CA ASN A 48 -13.05 8.70 -7.73
C ASN A 48 -12.94 7.16 -7.76
N GLU A 49 -13.65 6.49 -6.84
CA GLU A 49 -13.66 5.03 -6.73
C GLU A 49 -12.28 4.42 -6.39
N GLN A 50 -11.28 5.24 -6.11
CA GLN A 50 -9.94 4.78 -5.75
C GLN A 50 -9.90 4.42 -4.26
N ALA A 51 -9.62 3.16 -3.99
CA ALA A 51 -9.19 2.78 -2.65
C ALA A 51 -7.86 3.52 -2.35
N PRO A 52 -7.68 4.05 -1.12
CA PRO A 52 -6.42 4.69 -0.77
C PRO A 52 -5.28 3.69 -0.99
N PRO A 53 -4.22 4.06 -1.73
CA PRO A 53 -3.12 3.16 -2.02
C PRO A 53 -2.55 2.65 -0.71
N SER A 54 -2.49 1.33 -0.55
CA SER A 54 -1.99 0.76 0.68
C SER A 54 -0.48 0.97 0.74
N LYS A 55 0.10 1.06 1.95
CA LYS A 55 1.56 1.23 2.12
C LYS A 55 2.39 0.16 1.39
N LYS A 56 1.77 -0.98 1.06
CA LYS A 56 2.37 -2.06 0.28
C LYS A 56 2.43 -1.74 -1.22
N ASP A 57 1.44 -1.04 -1.75
CA ASP A 57 1.40 -0.62 -3.16
C ASP A 57 2.44 0.46 -3.45
N LEU A 58 2.68 1.37 -2.50
CA LEU A 58 3.74 2.37 -2.59
C LEU A 58 5.13 1.71 -2.64
N LYS A 59 5.41 0.78 -1.71
CA LYS A 59 6.67 0.01 -1.72
C LYS A 59 6.82 -0.83 -2.99
N LYS A 60 5.72 -1.38 -3.51
CA LYS A 60 5.75 -2.17 -4.75
C LYS A 60 6.01 -1.30 -5.97
N ALA A 61 5.49 -0.08 -6.01
CA ALA A 61 5.80 0.90 -7.04
C ALA A 61 7.27 1.34 -6.98
N GLU A 62 7.83 1.56 -5.79
CA GLU A 62 9.26 1.86 -5.61
C GLU A 62 10.16 0.72 -6.11
N LEU A 63 9.84 -0.52 -5.74
CA LEU A 63 10.56 -1.71 -6.19
C LEU A 63 10.43 -1.92 -7.71
N PHE A 64 9.25 -1.68 -8.28
CA PHE A 64 9.02 -1.80 -9.71
C PHE A 64 9.84 -0.76 -10.49
N ASN A 65 9.90 0.48 -10.00
CA ASN A 65 10.74 1.52 -10.58
C ASN A 65 12.24 1.18 -10.49
N ALA A 66 12.69 0.58 -9.38
CA ALA A 66 14.08 0.15 -9.24
C ALA A 66 14.45 -0.96 -10.25
N VAL A 67 13.54 -1.91 -10.50
CA VAL A 67 13.72 -2.98 -11.50
C VAL A 67 13.71 -2.43 -12.93
N LEU A 68 12.81 -1.49 -13.25
CA LEU A 68 12.78 -0.84 -14.57
C LEU A 68 14.04 -0.02 -14.86
N LEU A 69 14.63 0.60 -13.82
CA LEU A 69 15.90 1.33 -13.92
C LEU A 69 17.14 0.42 -13.96
N GLY A 70 16.95 -0.91 -14.00
CA GLY A 70 18.05 -1.88 -14.13
C GLY A 70 18.93 -2.01 -12.90
N VAL A 71 18.51 -1.46 -11.75
CA VAL A 71 19.24 -1.63 -10.50
C VAL A 71 18.85 -2.99 -9.91
N ALA A 72 19.81 -3.93 -9.90
CA ALA A 72 19.61 -5.22 -9.27
C ALA A 72 19.24 -5.03 -7.79
N PRO A 73 18.22 -5.74 -7.27
CA PRO A 73 17.87 -5.65 -5.86
C PRO A 73 19.09 -6.04 -5.00
N PRO A 74 19.36 -5.33 -3.88
CA PRO A 74 20.36 -5.80 -2.92
C PRO A 74 19.95 -7.21 -2.47
N PRO A 75 20.92 -8.13 -2.27
CA PRO A 75 20.62 -9.53 -2.01
C PRO A 75 19.68 -9.63 -0.81
N ALA A 76 18.52 -10.23 -1.04
CA ALA A 76 17.60 -10.60 0.02
C ALA A 76 18.39 -11.44 1.04
N ALA A 77 18.52 -10.90 2.25
CA ALA A 77 18.95 -11.70 3.38
C ALA A 77 18.02 -12.93 3.46
N PRO A 78 18.55 -14.17 3.44
CA PRO A 78 17.72 -15.36 3.40
C PRO A 78 16.83 -15.46 4.63
N GLU A 79 15.52 -15.59 4.40
CA GLU A 79 14.67 -16.36 5.31
C GLU A 79 15.14 -17.82 5.22
N GLU A 80 15.77 -18.31 6.28
CA GLU A 80 15.90 -19.74 6.52
C GLU A 80 15.28 -20.10 7.87
N ALA A 81 14.10 -20.71 7.80
CA ALA A 81 13.65 -21.69 8.77
C ALA A 81 13.10 -22.89 8.00
N ALA A 82 13.96 -23.85 7.68
CA ALA A 82 13.88 -25.20 8.23
C ALA A 82 14.76 -26.21 7.48
N ASP A 83 15.51 -26.94 8.30
CA ASP A 83 15.97 -28.32 8.14
C ASP A 83 17.25 -28.61 7.33
N GLY A 84 18.19 -29.30 7.97
CA GLY A 84 19.42 -29.77 7.33
C GLY A 84 20.61 -30.02 8.25
N VAL A 85 20.47 -31.02 9.13
CA VAL A 85 21.52 -31.70 9.92
C VAL A 85 22.92 -31.77 9.27
N GLY A 86 23.96 -31.52 10.08
CA GLY A 86 25.07 -32.49 10.16
C GLY A 86 26.51 -32.03 9.94
N SER A 87 27.24 -31.95 11.07
CA SER A 87 28.58 -32.52 11.27
C SER A 87 29.84 -31.68 10.96
N LYS A 88 30.46 -31.24 12.08
CA LYS A 88 31.89 -31.39 12.47
C LYS A 88 32.96 -31.08 11.40
N LYS A 89 33.89 -30.16 11.72
CA LYS A 89 35.15 -30.45 12.45
C LYS A 89 36.18 -29.30 12.33
N SER A 90 36.49 -28.70 13.48
CA SER A 90 37.82 -28.32 13.99
C SER A 90 38.69 -27.21 13.36
N ALA A 91 39.18 -26.39 14.31
CA ALA A 91 40.52 -25.78 14.40
C ALA A 91 40.71 -24.47 13.57
N LYS A 92 41.35 -23.39 14.01
CA LYS A 92 42.31 -23.14 15.10
C LYS A 92 42.47 -21.60 15.25
N LYS A 93 42.39 -21.03 16.45
CA LYS A 93 42.94 -19.69 16.81
C LYS A 93 44.47 -19.83 16.97
N PRO A 94 45.34 -18.83 16.73
CA PRO A 94 45.46 -17.59 17.52
C PRO A 94 45.71 -16.36 16.59
N GLY A 95 45.84 -15.10 16.99
CA GLY A 95 46.13 -14.48 18.28
C GLY A 95 46.13 -12.95 18.12
N LYS A 96 46.00 -12.28 19.26
CA LYS A 96 46.14 -10.83 19.52
C LYS A 96 47.62 -10.53 19.85
N PRO A 97 48.17 -9.33 19.59
CA PRO A 97 48.29 -8.24 20.60
C PRO A 97 47.78 -6.88 20.06
N ALA A 98 47.22 -5.95 20.86
CA ALA A 98 47.89 -4.93 21.71
C ALA A 98 48.78 -3.98 20.85
N GLU A 99 48.85 -2.67 20.97
CA GLU A 99 48.70 -1.70 22.07
C GLU A 99 48.89 -0.29 21.43
N ALA A 100 48.26 0.76 21.96
CA ALA A 100 48.75 2.16 22.06
C ALA A 100 47.62 3.07 22.52
#